data_AF-A0A838JUB8-F1
#
_entry.id   AF-A0A838JUB8-F1
#
_cell.length_a   1.000
_cell.length_b   1.000
_cell.length_c   1.000
_cell.angle_alpha   90.00
_cell.angle_beta   90.00
_cell.angle_gamma   90.00
#
_symmetry.space_group_name_H-M   'P 1'
#
loop_
_entity.id
_entity.type
_entity.pdbx_description
1 polymer ?
#
loop_
_entity_poly.entity_id
_entity_poly.type
_entity_poly.pdbx_seq_one_letter_code
_entity_poly.pdbx_strand_id
1 'polypeptide(L)'
;MPTENIEDRVAEDTQRSLQIPVLWDGVENVPLVLTNQVLGQVGQQGEVILTFGQVNPPLLMGTPEQQAQQAGEIPFVAVKPVARLALTKAGLDDLVRVLQDTQRNYEQAQQRVNEGDER
;
A
#
# COMPACT_ATOMS: atom_id res chain seq x y z
N MET A 1 47.85 40.21 -18.42
CA MET A 1 47.04 39.09 -18.95
C MET A 1 46.73 38.18 -17.76
N PRO A 2 45.54 38.23 -17.17
CA PRO A 2 45.19 37.32 -16.09
C PRO A 2 44.86 35.95 -16.70
N THR A 3 45.57 34.91 -16.23
CA THR A 3 45.28 33.51 -16.50
C THR A 3 44.00 33.12 -15.79
N GLU A 4 42.95 32.87 -16.56
CA GLU A 4 41.69 32.31 -16.09
C GLU A 4 41.93 30.86 -15.63
N ASN A 5 41.70 30.59 -14.35
CA ASN A 5 41.86 29.28 -13.72
C ASN A 5 40.87 28.28 -14.35
N ILE A 6 41.40 27.26 -15.03
CA ILE A 6 40.62 26.18 -15.63
C ILE A 6 39.99 25.27 -14.55
N GLU A 7 40.46 25.35 -13.31
CA GLU A 7 40.05 24.47 -12.20
C GLU A 7 38.66 24.80 -11.62
N ASP A 8 38.12 26.00 -11.82
CA ASP A 8 36.77 26.37 -11.35
C ASP A 8 35.64 25.85 -12.24
N ARG A 9 35.94 25.35 -13.44
CA ARG A 9 34.91 24.89 -14.40
C ARG A 9 34.45 23.45 -14.21
N VAL A 10 35.08 22.69 -13.30
CA VAL A 10 34.81 21.25 -13.11
C VAL A 10 33.98 20.98 -11.85
N ALA A 11 33.73 21.98 -11.00
CA ALA A 11 33.00 21.82 -9.74
C ALA A 11 31.47 22.07 -9.84
N GLU A 12 30.95 22.34 -11.04
CA GLU A 12 29.52 22.54 -11.32
C GLU A 12 28.92 21.42 -12.17
N ASP A 13 29.45 20.19 -12.08
CA ASP A 13 28.74 19.02 -12.61
C ASP A 13 27.61 18.64 -11.64
N THR A 14 26.61 19.51 -11.72
CA THR A 14 25.27 19.42 -11.17
C THR A 14 24.82 17.96 -11.28
N GLN A 15 24.63 17.29 -10.14
CA GLN A 15 23.90 16.03 -10.05
C GLN A 15 22.49 16.23 -10.64
N ARG A 16 22.38 16.15 -11.96
CA ARG A 16 21.10 16.07 -12.67
C ARG A 16 20.54 14.71 -12.30
N SER A 17 19.52 14.71 -11.45
CA SER A 17 18.75 13.51 -11.13
C SER A 17 18.19 12.96 -12.45
N LEU A 18 18.72 11.81 -12.86
CA LEU A 18 18.23 11.11 -14.03
C LEU A 18 16.85 10.54 -13.69
N GLN A 19 15.79 11.25 -14.10
CA GLN A 19 14.42 10.77 -13.95
C GLN A 19 14.12 9.77 -15.07
N ILE A 20 14.13 8.49 -14.73
CA ILE A 20 13.72 7.44 -15.65
C ILE A 20 12.20 7.24 -15.48
N PRO A 21 11.40 7.32 -16.56
CA PRO A 21 9.97 7.06 -16.47
C PRO A 21 9.73 5.60 -16.06
N VAL A 22 8.85 5.41 -15.09
CA VAL A 22 8.41 4.08 -14.65
C VAL A 22 7.25 3.62 -15.53
N LEU A 23 7.45 2.52 -16.24
CA LEU A 23 6.39 1.86 -17.01
C LEU A 23 5.85 0.67 -16.19
N TRP A 24 4.54 0.64 -15.99
CA TRP A 24 3.84 -0.50 -15.40
C TRP A 24 3.41 -1.45 -16.52
N ASP A 25 4.16 -2.53 -16.70
CA ASP A 25 3.87 -3.56 -17.70
C ASP A 25 3.22 -4.80 -17.05
N GLY A 26 2.19 -5.35 -17.70
CA GLY A 26 1.54 -6.60 -17.29
C GLY A 26 0.69 -6.54 -16.01
N VAL A 27 0.23 -5.36 -15.56
CA VAL A 27 -0.60 -5.21 -14.35
C VAL A 27 -1.89 -6.03 -14.45
N GLU A 28 -2.46 -6.14 -15.65
CA GLU A 28 -3.65 -6.93 -15.96
C GLU A 28 -3.46 -8.44 -15.76
N ASN A 29 -2.21 -8.91 -15.72
CA ASN A 29 -1.87 -10.32 -15.48
C ASN A 29 -1.69 -10.62 -13.98
N VAL A 30 -1.65 -9.59 -13.14
CA VAL A 30 -1.58 -9.75 -11.69
C VAL A 30 -2.99 -10.00 -11.15
N PRO A 31 -3.23 -11.11 -10.42
CA PRO A 31 -4.56 -11.43 -9.94
C PRO A 31 -5.06 -10.36 -8.97
N LEU A 32 -6.27 -9.85 -9.22
CA LEU A 32 -6.97 -9.01 -8.26
C LEU A 32 -7.53 -9.89 -7.15
N VAL A 33 -6.98 -9.75 -5.94
CA VAL A 33 -7.36 -10.53 -4.76
C VAL A 33 -7.98 -9.64 -3.72
N LEU A 34 -9.06 -10.11 -3.09
CA LEU A 34 -9.64 -9.43 -1.94
C LEU A 34 -8.69 -9.55 -0.75
N THR A 35 -8.40 -8.41 -0.13
CA THR A 35 -7.67 -8.35 1.13
C THR A 35 -8.54 -7.67 2.17
N ASN A 36 -8.66 -8.27 3.35
CA ASN A 36 -9.40 -7.70 4.47
C ASN A 36 -8.60 -7.71 5.78
N GLN A 37 -7.35 -8.19 5.74
CA GLN A 37 -6.41 -8.14 6.86
C GLN A 37 -5.08 -7.58 6.38
N VAL A 38 -4.50 -6.67 7.17
CA VAL A 38 -3.18 -6.10 6.91
C VAL A 38 -2.39 -6.13 8.22
N LEU A 39 -1.17 -6.67 8.16
CA LEU A 39 -0.24 -6.73 9.29
C LEU A 39 1.04 -5.97 8.92
N GLY A 40 1.41 -5.00 9.75
CA GLY A 40 2.69 -4.30 9.67
C GLY A 40 3.68 -4.79 10.73
N GLN A 41 4.92 -5.00 10.33
CA GLN A 41 6.03 -5.38 11.22
C GLN A 41 7.27 -4.56 10.88
N VAL A 42 8.14 -4.33 11.86
CA VAL A 42 9.47 -3.75 11.65
C VAL A 42 10.49 -4.85 11.89
N GLY A 43 11.29 -5.15 10.88
CA GLY A 43 12.37 -6.12 10.97
C GLY A 43 13.58 -5.57 11.71
N GLN A 44 14.54 -6.46 11.99
CA GLN A 44 15.71 -6.11 12.82
C GLN A 44 16.65 -5.12 12.13
N GLN A 45 16.60 -5.01 10.80
CA GLN A 45 17.45 -4.11 10.03
C GLN A 45 16.72 -2.80 9.68
N GLY A 46 15.54 -2.57 10.25
CA GLY A 46 14.73 -1.38 10.02
C GLY A 46 13.86 -1.45 8.76
N GLU A 47 13.79 -2.61 8.11
CA GLU A 47 12.84 -2.86 7.03
C GLU A 47 11.41 -2.95 7.57
N VAL A 48 10.47 -2.41 6.82
CA VAL A 48 9.05 -2.52 7.13
C VAL A 48 8.48 -3.67 6.32
N ILE A 49 7.85 -4.63 6.99
CA ILE A 49 7.19 -5.77 6.35
C ILE A 49 5.69 -5.57 6.43
N LEU A 50 5.02 -5.45 5.28
CA LEU A 50 3.57 -5.43 5.17
C LEU A 50 3.08 -6.76 4.63
N THR A 51 2.19 -7.42 5.39
CA THR A 51 1.54 -8.66 4.97
C THR A 51 0.05 -8.39 4.77
N PHE A 52 -0.43 -8.68 3.57
CA PHE A 52 -1.83 -8.57 3.18
C PHE A 52 -2.41 -9.98 3.17
N GLY A 53 -3.59 -10.14 3.76
CA GLY A 53 -4.25 -11.43 3.89
C GLY A 53 -5.75 -11.38 3.72
N GLN A 54 -6.30 -12.55 3.42
CA GLN A 54 -7.72 -12.79 3.34
C GLN A 54 -8.13 -13.72 4.49
N VAL A 55 -9.11 -13.26 5.26
CA VAL A 55 -9.84 -14.07 6.23
C VAL A 55 -11.22 -14.35 5.69
N ASN A 56 -11.61 -15.63 5.75
CA ASN A 56 -13.00 -16.05 5.57
C ASN A 56 -13.58 -16.31 6.96
N PRO A 57 -14.49 -15.46 7.46
CA PRO A 57 -15.10 -15.67 8.76
C PRO A 57 -15.83 -17.02 8.82
N PRO A 58 -15.71 -17.77 9.93
CA PRO A 58 -16.44 -19.01 10.10
C PRO A 58 -17.95 -18.74 10.12
N LEU A 59 -18.73 -19.67 9.58
CA LEU A 59 -20.18 -19.62 9.63
C LEU A 59 -20.64 -19.95 11.06
N LEU A 60 -21.27 -18.98 11.72
CA LEU A 60 -21.92 -19.17 13.02
C LEU A 60 -23.42 -19.37 12.79
N MET A 61 -24.02 -20.35 13.48
CA MET A 61 -25.43 -20.71 13.28
C MET A 61 -26.25 -20.58 14.56
N GLY A 62 -27.57 -20.38 14.44
CA GLY A 62 -28.49 -20.33 15.59
C GLY A 62 -28.80 -18.92 16.10
N THR A 63 -29.26 -18.81 17.35
CA THR A 63 -29.62 -17.52 17.98
C THR A 63 -28.37 -16.66 18.27
N PRO A 64 -28.50 -15.35 18.52
CA PRO A 64 -27.35 -14.50 18.85
C PRO A 64 -26.51 -15.02 20.03
N GLU A 65 -27.15 -15.58 21.05
CA GLU A 65 -26.46 -16.17 22.22
C GLU A 65 -25.66 -17.41 21.82
N GLN A 66 -26.22 -18.26 20.96
CA GLN A 66 -25.55 -19.46 20.44
C GLN A 66 -24.38 -19.10 19.52
N GLN A 67 -24.50 -18.04 18.72
CA GLN A 67 -23.43 -17.54 17.88
C GLN A 67 -22.29 -16.94 18.72
N ALA A 68 -22.60 -16.21 19.79
CA ALA A 68 -21.61 -15.67 20.70
C ALA A 68 -20.82 -16.79 21.43
N GLN A 69 -21.53 -17.85 21.84
CA GLN A 69 -20.88 -19.04 22.41
C GLN A 69 -19.95 -19.71 21.39
N GLN A 70 -20.42 -19.96 20.16
CA GLN A 70 -19.59 -20.54 19.09
C GLN A 70 -18.37 -19.67 18.79
N ALA A 71 -18.51 -18.35 18.73
CA ALA A 71 -17.40 -17.44 18.51
C ALA A 71 -16.35 -17.52 19.64
N GLY A 72 -16.80 -17.69 20.90
CA GLY A 72 -15.91 -17.84 22.06
C GLY A 72 -15.13 -19.17 22.08
N GLU A 73 -15.60 -20.19 21.38
CA GLU A 73 -14.94 -21.50 21.28
C GLU A 73 -13.90 -21.57 20.14
N ILE A 74 -13.82 -20.56 19.28
CA ILE A 74 -12.89 -20.53 18.14
C ILE A 74 -11.50 -20.09 18.62
N PRO A 75 -10.49 -20.97 18.60
CA PRO A 75 -9.17 -20.65 19.15
C PRO A 75 -8.40 -19.65 18.28
N PHE A 76 -8.61 -19.68 16.96
CA PHE A 76 -8.02 -18.77 16.00
C PHE A 76 -8.80 -18.78 14.69
N VAL A 77 -8.63 -17.72 13.89
CA VAL A 77 -9.14 -17.66 12.51
C VAL A 77 -7.93 -17.63 11.57
N ALA A 78 -7.91 -18.56 10.60
CA ALA A 78 -6.81 -18.65 9.66
C ALA A 78 -6.84 -17.49 8.66
N VAL A 79 -5.71 -16.78 8.55
CA VAL A 79 -5.48 -15.76 7.53
C VAL A 79 -4.72 -16.42 6.38
N LYS A 80 -5.25 -16.34 5.16
CA LYS A 80 -4.52 -16.71 3.94
C LYS A 80 -3.69 -15.51 3.47
N PRO A 81 -2.36 -15.52 3.56
CA PRO A 81 -1.55 -14.43 3.02
C PRO A 81 -1.66 -14.39 1.50
N VAL A 82 -1.84 -13.19 0.95
CA VAL A 82 -1.96 -12.96 -0.50
C VAL A 82 -0.83 -12.08 -1.05
N ALA A 83 -0.24 -11.23 -0.21
CA ALA A 83 0.99 -10.50 -0.53
C ALA A 83 1.83 -10.26 0.73
N ARG A 84 3.15 -10.25 0.56
CA ARG A 84 4.10 -9.91 1.63
C ARG A 84 5.22 -9.07 1.03
N LEU A 85 5.30 -7.83 1.46
CA LEU A 85 6.18 -6.81 0.88
C LEU A 85 7.15 -6.30 1.94
N ALA A 86 8.42 -6.16 1.58
CA ALA A 86 9.41 -5.47 2.39
C ALA A 86 9.67 -4.09 1.79
N LEU A 87 9.67 -3.07 2.64
CA LEU A 87 9.81 -1.67 2.25
C LEU A 87 10.90 -1.03 3.10
N THR A 88 11.59 -0.04 2.53
CA THR A 88 12.36 0.91 3.34
C THR A 88 11.41 1.89 4.02
N LYS A 89 11.89 2.66 5.00
CA LYS A 89 11.11 3.77 5.57
C LYS A 89 10.60 4.74 4.50
N ALA A 90 11.47 5.15 3.57
CA ALA A 90 11.09 6.06 2.49
C ALA A 90 9.99 5.45 1.61
N GLY A 91 10.09 4.15 1.28
CA GLY A 91 9.05 3.44 0.53
C GLY A 91 7.73 3.35 1.28
N LEU A 92 7.74 3.23 2.62
CA LEU A 92 6.52 3.29 3.43
C LEU A 92 5.91 4.70 3.40
N ASP A 93 6.71 5.74 3.56
CA ASP A 93 6.25 7.13 3.52
C ASP A 93 5.56 7.45 2.17
N ASP A 94 6.15 6.99 1.07
CA ASP A 94 5.56 7.13 -0.27
C ASP A 94 4.29 6.28 -0.44
N LEU A 95 4.26 5.05 0.08
CA LEU A 95 3.05 4.22 0.07
C LEU A 95 1.90 4.90 0.82
N VAL A 96 2.18 5.49 1.99
CA VAL A 96 1.16 6.23 2.77
C VAL A 96 0.59 7.37 1.94
N ARG A 97 1.42 8.14 1.23
CA ARG A 97 0.95 9.21 0.35
C ARG A 97 0.03 8.67 -0.75
N VAL A 98 0.45 7.62 -1.45
CA VAL A 98 -0.35 6.99 -2.51
C VAL A 98 -1.70 6.50 -2.00
N LEU A 99 -1.74 5.87 -0.82
CA LEU A 99 -2.99 5.41 -0.20
C LEU A 99 -3.91 6.57 0.16
N GLN A 100 -3.37 7.64 0.74
CA GLN A 100 -4.13 8.85 1.07
C GLN A 100 -4.69 9.55 -0.17
N ASP A 101 -3.89 9.63 -1.24
CA ASP A 101 -4.31 10.21 -2.53
C ASP A 101 -5.43 9.37 -3.16
N THR A 102 -5.28 8.04 -3.13
CA THR A 102 -6.28 7.10 -3.65
C THR A 102 -7.60 7.19 -2.88
N GLN A 103 -7.54 7.31 -1.55
CA GLN A 103 -8.74 7.50 -0.73
C GLN A 103 -9.49 8.78 -1.12
N ARG A 104 -8.78 9.92 -1.27
CA ARG A 104 -9.42 11.18 -1.69
C ARG A 104 -10.05 11.07 -3.08
N ASN A 105 -9.39 10.39 -4.01
CA ASN A 105 -9.94 10.16 -5.35
C ASN A 105 -11.21 9.30 -5.30
N TYR A 106 -11.25 8.28 -4.44
CA TYR A 106 -12.43 7.45 -4.24
C TYR A 106 -13.61 8.25 -3.68
N GLU A 107 -13.38 9.07 -2.65
CA GLU A 107 -14.41 9.92 -2.05
C GLU A 107 -15.00 10.92 -3.07
N GLN A 108 -14.15 11.54 -3.89
CA GLN A 108 -14.58 12.44 -4.97
C GLN A 108 -15.39 11.70 -6.06
N ALA A 109 -15.01 10.46 -6.40
CA ALA A 109 -15.75 9.67 -7.36
C ALA A 109 -17.15 9.31 -6.85
N GLN A 110 -17.29 8.95 -5.56
CA GLN A 110 -18.58 8.65 -4.93
C GLN A 110 -19.53 9.86 -4.92
N GLN A 111 -19.02 11.06 -4.63
CA GLN A 111 -19.83 12.28 -4.64
C GLN A 111 -20.41 12.57 -6.04
N ARG A 112 -19.63 12.39 -7.10
CA ARG A 112 -20.09 12.61 -8.49
C ARG A 112 -21.17 11.61 -8.92
N VAL A 113 -21.11 10.37 -8.45
CA VAL A 113 -22.14 9.36 -8.74
C VAL A 113 -23.45 9.75 -8.07
N ASN A 114 -23.41 10.14 -6.79
CA ASN A 114 -24.61 10.55 -6.05
C ASN A 114 -25.26 11.83 -6.62
N GLU A 115 -24.47 12.80 -7.10
CA GLU A 115 -24.99 14.02 -7.75
C GLU A 115 -25.58 13.78 -9.16
N GLY A 116 -25.21 12.67 -9.80
CA GLY A 116 -25.72 12.26 -11.12
C GLY A 116 -27.09 11.59 -11.07
N ASP A 117 -27.41 10.90 -9.99
CA ASP A 117 -28.69 10.20 -9.78
C ASP A 117 -29.83 11.14 -9.31
N GLU A 118 -29.52 12.38 -8.93
CA GLU A 118 -30.50 13.41 -8.50
C GLU A 118 -31.01 14.32 -9.66
N ARG A 119 -30.71 13.98 -10.93
CA ARG A 119 -31.12 14.77 -12.11
C ARG A 119 -32.08 14.06 -13.06
#